data_AF-A0A379XVS0-F1
#
_entry.id   AF-A0A379XVS0-F1
#
_cell.length_a   1.000
_cell.length_b   1.000
_cell.length_c   1.000
_cell.angle_alpha   90.00
_cell.angle_beta   90.00
_cell.angle_gamma   90.00
#
_symmetry.space_group_name_H-M   'P 1'
#
loop_
_entity.id
_entity.type
_entity.pdbx_description
1 polymer ?
#
loop_
_entity_poly.entity_id
_entity_poly.type
_entity_poly.pdbx_seq_one_letter_code
_entity_poly.pdbx_strand_id
1 'polypeptide(L)'
;MTWPEALTPGMREVGQNGDMWGNIYPRAGAISQTHDYKAAAVIAQRAADLVTRTGQPHIYTPLTASSRAGYWPPSPVIEGDSDNHRWQMLTPKKSAACSVFPDGSATDTYADKLAEDGAYTWTLWRPYKCCPRRGQTFLGSTG
;
A
#
# COMPACT_ATOMS: atom_id res chain seq x y z
N MET A 1 13.35 -17.93 2.53
CA MET A 1 12.00 -17.82 3.11
C MET A 1 11.02 -17.83 1.95
N THR A 2 10.07 -18.76 1.92
CA THR A 2 9.06 -18.88 0.86
C THR A 2 7.84 -18.04 1.24
N TRP A 3 7.21 -17.40 0.26
CA TRP A 3 5.96 -16.64 0.41
C TRP A 3 4.89 -17.40 -0.36
N PRO A 4 4.12 -18.30 0.28
CA PRO A 4 3.10 -19.10 -0.42
C PRO A 4 2.09 -18.25 -1.18
N GLU A 5 1.76 -17.06 -0.65
CA GLU A 5 0.89 -16.10 -1.30
C GLU A 5 1.41 -15.65 -2.68
N ALA A 6 2.71 -15.69 -2.94
CA ALA A 6 3.30 -15.33 -4.22
C ALA A 6 3.08 -16.39 -5.31
N LEU A 7 2.64 -17.59 -4.92
CA LEU A 7 2.35 -18.70 -5.82
C LEU A 7 0.85 -18.83 -6.11
N THR A 8 0.02 -18.04 -5.45
CA THR A 8 -1.43 -18.06 -5.60
C THR A 8 -1.87 -16.82 -6.39
N PRO A 9 -2.34 -16.96 -7.63
CA PRO A 9 -2.84 -15.82 -8.41
C PRO A 9 -3.92 -15.04 -7.68
N GLY A 10 -3.90 -13.71 -7.78
CA GLY A 10 -4.83 -12.80 -7.12
C GLY A 10 -4.48 -12.49 -5.66
N MET A 11 -3.42 -13.08 -5.10
CA MET A 11 -2.96 -12.79 -3.74
C MET A 11 -1.72 -11.89 -3.78
N ARG A 12 -1.76 -10.80 -3.00
CA ARG A 12 -0.60 -9.90 -2.78
C ARG A 12 -0.02 -9.40 -4.10
N GLU A 13 -0.93 -8.85 -4.89
CA GLU A 13 -0.75 -8.36 -6.25
C GLU A 13 -1.35 -6.95 -6.35
N VAL A 14 -0.63 -6.04 -6.99
CA VAL A 14 -1.10 -4.70 -7.34
C VAL A 14 -1.71 -4.78 -8.72
N GLY A 15 -3.02 -4.83 -8.80
CA GLY A 15 -3.70 -5.02 -10.05
C GLY A 15 -5.20 -5.08 -9.89
N GLN A 16 -5.87 -5.17 -11.01
CA GLN A 16 -7.29 -5.44 -11.12
C GLN A 16 -7.52 -6.39 -12.30
N ASN A 17 -8.74 -6.89 -12.46
CA ASN A 17 -9.05 -7.82 -13.55
C ASN A 17 -8.70 -7.22 -14.91
N GLY A 18 -7.80 -7.88 -15.64
CA GLY A 18 -7.31 -7.42 -16.94
C GLY A 18 -6.23 -6.34 -16.91
N ASP A 19 -5.79 -5.89 -15.72
CA ASP A 19 -4.70 -4.91 -15.56
C ASP A 19 -3.82 -5.25 -14.36
N MET A 20 -2.88 -6.16 -14.59
CA MET A 20 -1.92 -6.63 -13.58
C MET A 20 -0.65 -5.78 -13.63
N TRP A 21 -0.38 -4.98 -12.59
CA TRP A 21 0.83 -4.15 -12.54
C TRP A 21 2.02 -4.91 -11.97
N GLY A 22 1.79 -5.75 -10.95
CA GLY A 22 2.82 -6.63 -10.44
C GLY A 22 2.56 -7.22 -9.06
N ASN A 23 3.41 -8.16 -8.68
CA ASN A 23 3.39 -8.89 -7.41
C ASN A 23 4.18 -8.17 -6.30
N ILE A 24 3.76 -8.31 -5.05
CA ILE A 24 4.49 -7.76 -3.89
C ILE A 24 5.74 -8.55 -3.56
N TYR A 25 5.70 -9.88 -3.70
CA TYR A 25 6.80 -10.76 -3.35
C TYR A 25 7.49 -11.32 -4.58
N PRO A 26 8.84 -11.31 -4.64
CA PRO A 26 9.74 -10.82 -3.61
C PRO A 26 9.72 -9.29 -3.52
N ARG A 27 9.87 -8.75 -2.30
CA ARG A 27 10.01 -7.30 -2.04
C ARG A 27 11.41 -6.80 -2.42
N ALA A 28 11.82 -7.13 -3.64
CA ALA A 28 13.03 -6.63 -4.26
C ALA A 28 12.78 -5.24 -4.84
N GLY A 29 13.83 -4.44 -4.98
CA GLY A 29 13.78 -3.12 -5.60
C GLY A 29 13.59 -3.12 -7.12
N ALA A 30 13.26 -4.27 -7.72
CA ALA A 30 13.05 -4.42 -9.17
C ALA A 30 11.86 -5.34 -9.45
N ILE A 31 11.18 -5.09 -10.56
CA ILE A 31 10.08 -5.90 -11.05
C ILE A 31 10.14 -6.00 -12.59
N SER A 32 9.72 -7.14 -13.13
CA SER A 32 9.55 -7.29 -14.58
C SER A 32 8.20 -6.68 -14.98
N GLN A 33 8.20 -5.39 -15.31
CA GLN A 33 7.05 -4.65 -15.80
C GLN A 33 7.52 -3.74 -16.92
N THR A 34 6.89 -3.80 -18.09
CA THR A 34 7.29 -3.02 -19.27
C THR A 34 6.90 -1.56 -19.16
N HIS A 35 5.85 -1.27 -18.39
CA HIS A 35 5.36 0.08 -18.19
C HIS A 35 6.01 0.74 -16.96
N ASP A 36 6.80 1.79 -17.18
CA ASP A 36 7.64 2.41 -16.15
C ASP A 36 6.84 2.92 -14.93
N TYR A 37 5.76 3.69 -15.18
CA TYR A 37 4.85 4.14 -14.10
C TYR A 37 4.28 2.98 -13.26
N LYS A 38 3.83 1.88 -13.89
CA LYS A 38 3.31 0.70 -13.18
C LYS A 38 4.41 0.04 -12.36
N ALA A 39 5.61 -0.10 -12.93
CA ALA A 39 6.76 -0.67 -12.25
C ALA A 39 7.10 0.13 -10.98
N ALA A 40 7.25 1.44 -11.12
CA ALA A 40 7.60 2.34 -10.02
C ALA A 40 6.49 2.38 -8.94
N ALA A 41 5.22 2.34 -9.32
CA ALA A 41 4.10 2.26 -8.38
C ALA A 41 4.13 0.95 -7.56
N VAL A 42 4.45 -0.19 -8.19
CA VAL A 42 4.61 -1.47 -7.47
C VAL A 42 5.81 -1.44 -6.54
N ILE A 43 6.92 -0.81 -6.92
CA ILE A 43 8.07 -0.63 -6.02
C ILE A 43 7.71 0.25 -4.82
N ALA A 44 6.96 1.34 -5.02
CA ALA A 44 6.44 2.16 -3.94
C ALA A 44 5.54 1.34 -2.99
N GLN A 45 4.66 0.52 -3.55
CA GLN A 45 3.82 -0.39 -2.77
C GLN A 45 4.63 -1.41 -1.97
N ARG A 46 5.66 -2.02 -2.56
CA ARG A 46 6.56 -2.95 -1.85
C ARG A 46 7.30 -2.28 -0.71
N ALA A 47 7.72 -1.03 -0.90
CA ALA A 47 8.36 -0.25 0.16
C ALA A 47 7.40 0.00 1.33
N ALA A 48 6.16 0.42 1.03
CA ALA A 48 5.10 0.56 2.04
C ALA A 48 4.79 -0.78 2.74
N ASP A 49 4.71 -1.86 1.98
CA ASP A 49 4.44 -3.20 2.49
C ASP A 49 5.49 -3.62 3.53
N LEU A 50 6.77 -3.38 3.20
CA LEU A 50 7.91 -3.70 4.04
C LEU A 50 7.92 -2.89 5.34
N VAL A 51 7.88 -1.56 5.24
CA VAL A 51 8.04 -0.69 6.41
C VAL A 51 6.82 -0.72 7.33
N THR A 52 5.64 -1.10 6.84
CA THR A 52 4.42 -1.16 7.68
C THR A 52 4.21 -2.50 8.37
N ARG A 53 5.19 -3.41 8.31
CA ARG A 53 5.18 -4.71 8.99
C ARG A 53 6.38 -4.87 9.91
N THR A 54 6.22 -5.63 10.98
CA THR A 54 7.32 -6.04 11.86
C THR A 54 7.79 -7.46 11.52
N GLY A 55 9.01 -7.80 11.92
CA GLY A 55 9.55 -9.17 11.81
C GLY A 55 9.74 -9.68 10.38
N GLN A 56 9.87 -8.80 9.39
CA GLN A 56 10.14 -9.22 8.02
C GLN A 56 11.62 -9.64 7.88
N PRO A 57 11.96 -10.61 6.99
CA PRO A 57 13.33 -11.10 6.79
C PRO A 57 14.21 -10.11 6.00
N HIS A 58 14.33 -8.89 6.52
CA HIS A 58 15.07 -7.78 5.92
C HIS A 58 15.76 -6.96 7.03
N ILE A 59 16.76 -6.16 6.67
CA ILE A 59 17.34 -5.15 7.54
C ILE A 59 16.61 -3.83 7.27
N TYR A 60 15.80 -3.38 8.22
CA TYR A 60 14.97 -2.18 8.07
C TYR A 60 14.50 -1.67 9.43
N THR A 61 14.02 -0.42 9.46
CA THR A 61 13.31 0.15 10.61
C THR A 61 11.80 0.13 10.32
N PRO A 62 10.99 -0.65 11.05
CA PRO A 62 9.55 -0.64 10.87
C PRO A 62 8.95 0.74 11.21
N LEU A 63 8.10 1.26 10.32
CA LEU A 63 7.26 2.43 10.51
C LEU A 63 5.89 2.02 11.07
N THR A 64 5.91 1.23 12.13
CA THR A 64 4.72 0.75 12.85
C THR A 64 4.66 1.42 14.22
N ALA A 65 3.54 2.03 14.56
CA ALA A 65 3.32 2.57 15.89
C ALA A 65 2.64 1.54 16.80
N SER A 66 2.87 1.63 18.10
CA SER A 66 2.23 0.78 19.10
C SER A 66 0.82 1.29 19.41
N SER A 67 -0.17 0.39 19.35
CA SER A 67 -1.55 0.69 19.73
C SER A 67 -1.66 0.91 21.25
N ARG A 68 -2.50 1.85 21.67
CA ARG A 68 -2.88 2.09 23.07
C ARG A 68 -4.30 2.62 23.14
N ALA A 69 -4.90 2.62 24.34
CA ALA A 69 -6.22 3.21 24.52
C ALA A 69 -6.25 4.67 23.98
N GLY A 70 -7.17 4.95 23.07
CA GLY A 70 -7.30 6.26 22.42
C GLY A 70 -6.44 6.45 21.16
N TYR A 71 -5.54 5.52 20.83
CA TYR A 71 -4.65 5.60 19.68
C TYR A 71 -4.52 4.25 18.97
N TRP A 72 -5.18 4.13 17.83
CA TRP A 72 -5.16 2.93 16.99
C TRP A 72 -4.45 3.25 15.68
N PRO A 73 -3.17 2.88 15.55
CA PRO A 73 -2.44 3.08 14.31
C PRO A 73 -3.00 2.19 13.20
N PRO A 74 -2.81 2.59 11.93
CA PRO A 74 -3.28 1.82 10.79
C PRO A 74 -2.63 0.44 10.73
N SER A 75 -3.42 -0.57 10.35
CA SER A 75 -2.95 -1.91 10.01
C SER A 75 -1.91 -1.88 8.89
N PRO A 76 -1.07 -2.91 8.74
CA PRO A 76 -0.12 -3.02 7.63
C PRO A 76 -0.76 -2.74 6.28
N VAL A 77 0.02 -2.20 5.34
CA VAL A 77 -0.50 -1.83 4.03
C VAL A 77 -0.97 -3.08 3.27
N ILE A 78 -2.15 -3.01 2.64
CA ILE A 78 -2.73 -4.07 1.80
C ILE A 78 -3.11 -3.46 0.46
N GLU A 79 -2.67 -4.09 -0.62
CA GLU A 79 -2.89 -3.67 -2.00
C GLU A 79 -4.39 -3.52 -2.32
N GLY A 80 -4.78 -2.49 -3.07
CA GLY A 80 -6.17 -2.27 -3.48
C GLY A 80 -7.14 -1.83 -2.38
N ASP A 81 -6.72 -1.79 -1.11
CA ASP A 81 -7.59 -1.38 0.00
C ASP A 81 -7.55 0.15 0.23
N SER A 82 -8.59 0.84 -0.24
CA SER A 82 -8.73 2.30 -0.15
C SER A 82 -9.06 2.83 1.25
N ASP A 83 -9.46 1.95 2.18
CA ASP A 83 -9.70 2.27 3.59
C ASP A 83 -8.43 2.05 4.43
N ASN A 84 -7.40 1.42 3.86
CA ASN A 84 -6.13 1.15 4.51
C ASN A 84 -5.07 2.21 4.19
N HIS A 85 -4.96 2.61 2.92
CA HIS A 85 -4.00 3.63 2.49
C HIS A 85 -4.38 4.25 1.14
N ARG A 86 -3.77 5.38 0.82
CA ARG A 86 -3.85 6.01 -0.51
C ARG A 86 -2.50 6.61 -0.90
N TRP A 87 -2.30 6.74 -2.18
CA TRP A 87 -1.13 7.32 -2.81
C TRP A 87 -1.46 8.66 -3.43
N GLN A 88 -0.55 9.62 -3.27
CA GLN A 88 -0.58 10.88 -4.00
C GLN A 88 0.72 11.04 -4.77
N MET A 89 0.65 11.09 -6.09
CA MET A 89 1.83 11.35 -6.92
C MET A 89 2.34 12.79 -6.72
N LEU A 90 3.64 12.93 -6.55
CA LEU A 90 4.35 14.21 -6.48
C LEU A 90 5.15 14.49 -7.76
N THR A 91 5.83 13.47 -8.28
CA THR A 91 6.67 13.51 -9.48
C THR A 91 6.30 12.32 -10.38
N PRO A 92 6.22 12.48 -11.71
CA PRO A 92 6.62 13.65 -12.52
C PRO A 92 5.63 14.80 -12.50
N LYS A 93 4.34 14.51 -12.28
CA LYS A 93 3.28 15.51 -12.22
C LYS A 93 2.51 15.38 -10.93
N LYS A 94 2.54 16.44 -10.11
CA LYS A 94 1.83 16.44 -8.83
C LYS A 94 0.32 16.25 -9.04
N SER A 95 -0.24 15.21 -8.45
CA SER A 95 -1.67 14.97 -8.41
C SER A 95 -2.33 15.79 -7.29
N ALA A 96 -3.49 16.37 -7.58
CA ALA A 96 -4.34 17.01 -6.58
C ALA A 96 -5.22 15.99 -5.81
N ALA A 97 -5.30 14.75 -6.29
CA ALA A 97 -6.12 13.69 -5.71
C ALA A 97 -5.26 12.54 -5.15
N CYS A 98 -5.85 11.78 -4.25
CA CYS A 98 -5.29 10.55 -3.71
C CYS A 98 -6.03 9.33 -4.27
N SER A 99 -5.31 8.29 -4.66
CA SER A 99 -5.86 7.07 -5.26
C SER A 99 -5.22 5.82 -4.66
N VAL A 100 -5.82 4.65 -4.87
CA VAL A 100 -5.13 3.37 -4.69
C VAL A 100 -4.63 2.91 -6.05
N PHE A 101 -3.63 2.03 -6.06
CA PHE A 101 -3.20 1.38 -7.30
C PHE A 101 -4.00 0.09 -7.53
N PRO A 102 -4.37 -0.22 -8.79
CA PRO A 102 -4.32 0.63 -9.98
C PRO A 102 -5.21 1.88 -9.86
N ASP A 103 -4.76 3.01 -10.42
CA ASP A 103 -5.48 4.29 -10.34
C ASP A 103 -6.11 4.74 -11.68
N GLY A 104 -6.50 3.76 -12.51
CA GLY A 104 -7.07 3.93 -13.84
C GLY A 104 -7.71 2.64 -14.37
N SER A 105 -8.07 2.63 -15.65
CA SER A 105 -8.63 1.47 -16.35
C SER A 105 -7.53 0.61 -17.01
N ALA A 106 -7.89 -0.62 -17.39
CA ALA A 106 -6.99 -1.52 -18.12
C ALA A 106 -6.53 -0.99 -19.49
N THR A 107 -7.29 -0.04 -20.06
CA THR A 107 -6.99 0.58 -21.35
C THR A 107 -6.24 1.91 -21.23
N ASP A 108 -5.97 2.38 -20.01
CA ASP A 108 -5.28 3.65 -19.81
C ASP A 108 -3.79 3.50 -20.17
N THR A 109 -3.29 4.47 -20.93
CA THR A 109 -1.89 4.50 -21.38
C THR A 109 -0.95 5.11 -20.34
N TYR A 110 -1.49 5.81 -19.34
CA TYR A 110 -0.75 6.56 -18.31
C TYR A 110 0.34 7.50 -18.88
N ALA A 111 0.21 7.94 -20.13
CA ALA A 111 1.21 8.75 -20.83
C ALA A 111 1.47 10.09 -20.13
N ASP A 112 0.44 10.67 -19.49
CA ASP A 112 0.52 11.91 -18.72
C ASP A 112 1.23 11.75 -17.37
N LYS A 113 1.52 10.52 -16.97
CA LYS A 113 2.18 10.14 -15.72
C LYS A 113 3.61 9.63 -15.95
N LEU A 114 4.11 9.56 -17.19
CA LEU A 114 5.47 9.07 -17.46
C LEU A 114 6.52 10.13 -17.08
N ALA A 115 7.57 9.68 -16.39
CA ALA A 115 8.71 10.51 -16.04
C ALA A 115 9.78 10.38 -17.13
N GLU A 116 10.38 11.49 -17.57
CA GLU A 116 11.43 11.47 -18.60
C GLU A 116 12.72 10.80 -18.11
N ASP A 117 13.01 10.93 -16.82
CA ASP A 117 14.18 10.38 -16.12
C ASP A 117 13.89 9.07 -15.39
N GLY A 118 12.65 8.56 -15.47
CA GLY A 118 12.19 7.39 -14.72
C GLY A 118 12.09 7.61 -13.21
N ALA A 119 12.17 8.86 -12.73
CA ALA A 119 12.08 9.16 -11.30
C ALA A 119 10.64 9.46 -10.90
N TYR A 120 10.13 8.68 -9.95
CA TYR A 120 8.80 8.84 -9.42
C TYR A 120 8.82 9.04 -7.91
N THR A 121 7.87 9.82 -7.41
CA THR A 121 7.72 10.03 -5.96
C THR A 121 6.24 10.08 -5.61
N TRP A 122 5.87 9.36 -4.56
CA TRP A 122 4.52 9.39 -4.01
C TRP A 122 4.54 9.67 -2.51
N THR A 123 3.53 10.38 -2.04
CA THR A 123 3.17 10.44 -0.62
C THR A 123 2.23 9.28 -0.29
N LEU A 124 2.54 8.55 0.78
CA LEU A 124 1.68 7.53 1.35
C LEU A 124 0.79 8.12 2.45
N TRP A 125 -0.52 8.12 2.23
CA TRP A 125 -1.52 8.54 3.20
C TRP A 125 -2.12 7.33 3.89
N ARG A 126 -2.18 7.34 5.22
CA ARG A 126 -2.77 6.25 6.02
C ARG A 126 -3.76 6.80 7.03
N PRO A 127 -4.95 6.20 7.18
CA PRO A 127 -5.96 6.69 8.10
C PRO A 127 -5.63 6.24 9.52
N TYR A 128 -5.46 7.23 10.40
CA TYR A 128 -5.44 6.99 11.84
C TYR A 128 -6.87 7.07 12.36
N LYS A 129 -7.31 6.03 13.06
CA LYS A 129 -8.60 6.05 13.74
C LYS A 129 -8.38 6.56 15.16
N CYS A 130 -8.75 7.81 15.42
CA CYS A 130 -8.88 8.35 16.78
C CYS A 130 -10.35 8.28 17.21
N CYS A 131 -10.57 8.12 18.52
CA CYS A 131 -11.89 8.34 19.14
C CYS A 131 -13.09 7.49 18.66
N PRO A 132 -12.97 6.20 18.27
CA PRO A 132 -14.17 5.36 18.32
C PRO A 132 -14.64 5.28 19.79
N ARG A 133 -15.92 5.55 20.08
CA ARG A 133 -16.50 5.28 21.41
C ARG A 133 -16.40 3.79 21.70
N ARG A 134 -15.32 3.38 22.37
CA ARG A 134 -15.06 2.01 22.81
C ARG A 134 -14.45 2.09 24.21
N GLY A 135 -14.95 1.25 25.11
CA GLY A 135 -14.66 1.34 26.55
C GLY A 135 -15.87 1.10 27.46
N GLN A 136 -17.08 0.92 26.91
CA GLN A 136 -18.17 0.32 27.69
C GLN A 136 -17.93 -1.20 27.77
N THR A 137 -17.04 -1.60 28.68
CA THR A 137 -17.02 -2.97 29.17
C THR A 137 -18.25 -3.11 30.06
N PHE A 138 -19.22 -3.93 29.67
CA PHE A 138 -20.37 -4.21 30.53
C PHE A 138 -19.86 -4.92 31.80
N LEU A 139 -19.91 -4.23 32.94
CA LEU A 139 -19.43 -4.75 34.22
C LEU A 139 -20.51 -5.56 34.97
N GLY A 140 -21.77 -5.51 34.51
CA GLY A 140 -22.92 -6.19 35.12
C GLY A 140 -24.12 -5.25 35.31
N SER A 141 -25.29 -5.84 35.51
CA SER A 141 -26.55 -5.16 35.83
C SER A 141 -27.14 -5.80 37.08
N THR A 142 -27.34 -5.03 38.14
CA THR A 142 -28.08 -5.47 39.32
C THR A 142 -29.57 -5.21 39.07
N GLY A 143 -30.22 -6.19 38.46
CA GLY A 143 -31.68 -6.32 38.46
C GLY A 143 -32.15 -7.11 39.67
#